data_AF-A0A1T5IC96-F1
#
_entry.id   AF-A0A1T5IC96-F1
#
_cell.length_a   1.000
_cell.length_b   1.000
_cell.length_c   1.000
_cell.angle_alpha   90.00
_cell.angle_beta   90.00
_cell.angle_gamma   90.00
#
_symmetry.space_group_name_H-M   'P 1'
#
loop_
_entity.id
_entity.type
_entity.pdbx_description
1 polymer ?
#
loop_
_entity_poly.entity_id
_entity_poly.type
_entity_poly.pdbx_seq_one_letter_code
_entity_poly.pdbx_strand_id
1 'polypeptide(L)' 'MKISKGEKVIYSIFILCLIMLNPPVLNIANNYAKTKPLTFNFPTLWIWLQIWYLVAIITFLVGAIKIKNWKKDY' A
#
# COMPACT_ATOMS: atom_id res chain seq x y z
N MET A 1 16.33 19.30 4.58
CA MET A 1 15.63 19.19 3.28
C MET A 1 14.13 19.35 3.50
N LYS A 2 13.46 20.25 2.78
CA LYS A 2 12.01 20.46 2.89
C LYS A 2 11.30 19.44 2.00
N ILE A 3 10.53 18.52 2.60
CA ILE A 3 9.75 17.51 1.85
C ILE A 3 8.69 18.23 1.03
N SER A 4 8.71 18.02 -0.29
CA SER A 4 7.73 18.56 -1.23
C SER A 4 6.33 17.99 -0.98
N LYS A 5 5.29 18.68 -1.44
CA LYS A 5 3.90 18.20 -1.32
C LYS A 5 3.71 16.83 -1.99
N GLY A 6 4.38 16.58 -3.12
CA GLY A 6 4.33 15.30 -3.82
C GLY A 6 4.99 14.16 -3.04
N GLU A 7 6.17 14.41 -2.46
CA GLU A 7 6.84 13.44 -1.58
C GLU A 7 6.00 13.11 -0.34
N LYS A 8 5.37 14.12 0.28
CA LYS A 8 4.46 13.89 1.41
C LYS A 8 3.31 12.96 1.05
N VAL A 9 2.70 13.12 -0.12
CA VAL A 9 1.63 12.24 -0.59
C VAL A 9 2.14 10.80 -0.78
N ILE A 10 3.28 10.64 -1.45
CA ILE A 10 3.89 9.32 -1.70
C ILE A 10 4.19 8.62 -0.36
N TYR A 11 4.83 9.30 0.59
CA TYR A 11 5.11 8.73 1.91
C TYR A 11 3.84 8.43 2.70
N SER A 12 2.81 9.26 2.60
CA SER A 12 1.52 9.00 3.26
C SER A 12 0.86 7.73 2.73
N ILE A 13 0.92 7.51 1.42
CA ILE A 13 0.39 6.29 0.80
C ILE A 13 1.20 5.07 1.25
N PHE A 14 2.52 5.17 1.36
CA PHE A 14 3.33 4.08 1.92
C PHE A 14 2.97 3.73 3.35
N ILE A 15 2.80 4.74 4.21
CA ILE A 15 2.37 4.55 5.60
C ILE A 15 1.00 3.87 5.63
N LEU A 16 0.08 4.29 4.76
CA LEU A 16 -1.22 3.65 4.63
C LEU A 16 -1.09 2.18 4.23
N CYS A 17 -0.28 1.85 3.20
CA CYS A 17 -0.05 0.46 2.81
C CYS A 17 0.53 -0.38 3.95
N LEU A 18 1.47 0.17 4.73
CA LEU A 18 2.01 -0.50 5.92
C LEU A 18 0.90 -0.78 6.91
N ILE A 19 0.05 0.19 7.24
CA ILE A 19 -1.08 -0.01 8.16
C ILE A 19 -2.01 -1.12 7.67
N MET A 20 -2.38 -1.10 6.38
CA MET A 20 -3.39 -2.02 5.81
C MET A 20 -2.89 -3.45 5.63
N LEU A 21 -1.58 -3.65 5.52
CA LEU A 21 -0.94 -4.97 5.39
C LEU A 21 -0.42 -5.53 6.72
N ASN A 22 -0.47 -4.77 7.81
CA ASN A 22 0.03 -5.20 9.11
C ASN A 22 -1.06 -5.79 10.04
N PRO A 23 -0.67 -6.60 11.04
CA PRO A 23 -1.59 -7.38 11.87
C PRO A 23 -2.82 -6.67 12.46
N PRO A 24 -2.79 -5.41 12.94
CA PRO A 24 -4.02 -4.81 13.49
C PRO A 24 -5.13 -4.71 12.44
N VAL A 25 -4.82 -4.29 11.21
CA VAL A 25 -5.83 -4.15 10.14
C VAL A 25 -6.00 -5.44 9.36
N LEU A 26 -4.92 -6.17 9.11
CA LEU A 26 -4.99 -7.45 8.41
C LEU A 26 -5.87 -8.45 9.17
N ASN A 27 -5.87 -8.41 10.51
CA ASN A 27 -6.76 -9.23 11.32
C ASN A 27 -8.23 -8.82 11.16
N ILE A 28 -8.53 -7.53 11.02
CA ILE A 28 -9.89 -7.05 10.73
C ILE A 28 -10.34 -7.57 9.36
N ALA A 29 -9.49 -7.44 8.34
CA ALA A 29 -9.76 -7.96 6.99
C ALA A 29 -9.93 -9.49 6.98
N ASN A 30 -9.12 -10.21 7.76
CA ASN A 30 -9.24 -11.66 7.91
C ASN A 30 -10.53 -12.08 8.61
N ASN A 31 -10.95 -11.37 9.67
CA ASN A 31 -12.22 -11.63 10.34
C ASN A 31 -13.41 -11.35 9.42
N TYR A 32 -13.34 -10.30 8.61
CA TYR A 32 -14.32 -10.06 7.55
C TYR A 32 -14.32 -11.17 6.48
N ALA A 33 -13.14 -11.69 6.10
CA ALA A 33 -13.06 -12.80 5.16
C ALA A 33 -13.68 -14.09 5.70
N LYS A 34 -13.73 -14.30 7.03
CA LYS A 34 -14.45 -15.45 7.62
C LYS A 34 -15.96 -15.37 7.42
N THR A 35 -16.54 -14.16 7.48
CA THR A 35 -17.98 -13.96 7.27
C THR A 35 -18.33 -13.83 5.79
N LYS A 36 -17.42 -13.30 4.99
CA LYS A 36 -17.54 -13.17 3.53
C LYS A 36 -16.29 -13.72 2.85
N PRO A 37 -16.20 -15.05 2.65
CA PRO A 37 -15.00 -15.69 2.13
C PRO A 37 -14.70 -15.35 0.67
N LEU A 38 -15.73 -15.00 -0.11
CA LEU A 38 -15.60 -14.62 -1.51
C LEU A 38 -16.10 -13.21 -1.76
N THR A 39 -15.31 -12.44 -2.52
CA THR A 39 -15.67 -11.14 -3.06
C THR A 39 -15.44 -11.22 -4.57
N PHE A 40 -16.44 -10.89 -5.40
CA PHE A 40 -16.36 -11.08 -6.86
C PHE A 40 -15.89 -12.48 -7.31
N ASN A 41 -16.30 -13.54 -6.59
CA ASN A 41 -15.88 -14.93 -6.80
C ASN A 41 -14.38 -15.24 -6.56
N PHE A 42 -13.62 -14.33 -5.95
CA PHE A 42 -12.24 -14.60 -5.50
C PHE A 42 -12.15 -14.56 -3.97
N PRO A 43 -11.15 -15.23 -3.35
CA PRO A 43 -10.96 -15.17 -1.91
C PRO A 43 -10.80 -13.71 -1.43
N THR A 44 -11.65 -13.28 -0.50
CA THR A 44 -11.72 -11.88 -0.04
C THR A 44 -10.38 -11.39 0.51
N LEU A 45 -9.71 -12.22 1.32
CA LEU A 45 -8.38 -11.88 1.86
C LEU A 45 -7.33 -11.78 0.75
N TRP A 46 -7.43 -12.61 -0.29
CA TRP A 46 -6.54 -12.53 -1.44
C TRP A 46 -6.74 -11.21 -2.20
N ILE A 47 -7.99 -10.81 -2.48
CA ILE A 47 -8.27 -9.50 -3.10
C ILE A 47 -7.70 -8.34 -2.28
N TRP A 48 -7.90 -8.37 -0.95
CA TRP A 48 -7.35 -7.35 -0.05
C TRP A 48 -5.83 -7.20 -0.24
N LEU A 49 -5.11 -8.32 -0.17
CA LEU A 49 -3.66 -8.33 -0.34
C LEU A 49 -3.25 -7.82 -1.73
N GLN A 50 -3.90 -8.29 -2.79
CA GLN A 50 -3.58 -7.86 -4.16
C GLN A 50 -3.76 -6.35 -4.35
N ILE A 51 -4.84 -5.77 -3.83
CA ILE A 51 -5.09 -4.32 -3.92
C ILE A 51 -3.96 -3.54 -3.22
N TRP A 52 -3.63 -3.88 -1.97
CA TRP A 52 -2.66 -3.12 -1.19
C TRP A 52 -1.23 -3.31 -1.70
N TYR A 53 -0.86 -4.50 -2.15
CA TYR A 53 0.44 -4.71 -2.81
C TYR A 53 0.53 -3.96 -4.14
N LEU A 54 -0.52 -3.96 -4.96
CA LEU A 54 -0.54 -3.19 -6.20
C LEU A 54 -0.36 -1.70 -5.93
N VAL A 55 -1.10 -1.15 -4.95
CA VAL A 55 -0.97 0.26 -4.55
C VAL A 55 0.46 0.57 -4.06
N ALA A 56 1.05 -0.32 -3.24
CA ALA A 56 2.42 -0.15 -2.75
C ALA A 56 3.44 -0.16 -3.90
N ILE A 57 3.33 -1.09 -4.84
CA ILE A 57 4.22 -1.20 -6.01
C ILE A 57 4.11 0.05 -6.90
N ILE A 58 2.89 0.46 -7.26
CA ILE A 58 2.68 1.65 -8.09
C ILE A 58 3.23 2.89 -7.39
N THR A 59 2.97 3.05 -6.10
CA THR A 59 3.47 4.18 -5.31
C THR A 59 5.00 4.19 -5.25
N PHE A 60 5.62 3.01 -5.15
CA PHE A 60 7.06 2.86 -5.21
C PHE A 60 7.65 3.24 -6.56
N LEU A 61 7.08 2.76 -7.66
CA LEU A 61 7.54 3.14 -9.00
C LEU A 61 7.41 4.65 -9.23
N VAL A 62 6.29 5.25 -8.82
CA VAL A 62 6.09 6.71 -8.89
C VAL A 62 7.10 7.46 -8.02
N GLY A 63 7.37 6.95 -6.81
CA GLY A 63 8.39 7.46 -5.91
C GLY A 63 9.78 7.44 -6.54
N ALA A 64 10.19 6.30 -7.09
CA ALA A 64 11.49 6.13 -7.75
C ALA A 64 11.70 7.10 -8.91
N ILE A 65 10.64 7.41 -9.67
CA ILE A 65 10.72 8.32 -10.81
C ILE A 65 10.76 9.79 -10.35
N LYS A 66 9.94 10.15 -9.35
CA LYS A 66 9.67 11.57 -8.98
C LYS A 66 10.50 12.10 -7.82
N ILE A 67 10.91 11.26 -6.87
CA ILE A 67 11.63 11.69 -5.67
C ILE A 67 13.11 11.85 -6.03
N LYS A 68 13.56 13.10 -6.21
CA LYS A 68 14.97 13.39 -6.55
C LYS A 68 15.93 12.83 -5.50
N ASN A 69 15.57 12.90 -4.22
CA ASN A 69 16.40 12.38 -3.11
C ASN A 69 16.63 10.86 -3.16
N TRP A 70 15.82 10.11 -3.91
CA TRP A 70 16.01 8.67 -4.12
C TRP A 70 16.95 8.38 -5.28
N LYS A 71 17.18 9.35 -6.17
CA LYS A 71 18.19 9.26 -7.21
C LYS A 71 19.52 9.58 -6.53
N LYS A 72 20.41 8.60 -6.42
CA LYS A 72 21.78 8.88 -5.98
C LYS A 72 22.44 9.76 -7.03
N ASP A 73 22.92 10.92 -6.61
CA ASP A 73 23.88 11.71 -7.38
C ASP A 73 25.20 10.92 -7.34
N TYR A 74 25.49 10.18 -8.40
CA TYR A 74 26.81 9.60 -8.67
C TYR A 74 27.54 10.49 -9.67
#